data_AF-A0A6P8WN20-F1
#
_entry.id   AF-A0A6P8WN20-F1
#
_cell.length_a   1.000
_cell.length_b   1.000
_cell.length_c   1.000
_cell.angle_alpha   90.00
_cell.angle_beta   90.00
_cell.angle_gamma   90.00
#
_symmetry.space_group_name_H-M   'P 1'
#
loop_
_entity.id
_entity.type
_entity.pdbx_description
1 polymer ?
#
loop_
_entity_poly.entity_id
_entity_poly.type
_entity_poly.pdbx_seq_one_letter_code
_entity_poly.pdbx_strand_id
1 'polypeptide(L)'
;MASLGTKITTFINAAKAQARPLFDEFMYYAKVELTPPTPADFKHFREQAAKSAKSMKKDLKSSGNRLRSTTVAEAWLNTLVTIEVITWFFMGEVIGRRHLVGYKV
;
A
#
# COMPACT_ATOMS: atom_id res chain seq x y z
N MET A 1 -38.32 -24.40 -5.86
CA MET A 1 -36.85 -24.44 -6.12
C MET A 1 -36.41 -23.59 -7.32
N ALA A 2 -37.16 -23.53 -8.43
CA ALA A 2 -36.82 -22.69 -9.59
C ALA A 2 -36.78 -21.17 -9.29
N SER A 3 -37.63 -20.68 -8.38
CA SER A 3 -37.72 -19.24 -8.04
C SER A 3 -36.54 -18.69 -7.23
N LEU A 4 -35.79 -19.55 -6.53
CA LEU A 4 -34.65 -19.14 -5.71
C LEU A 4 -33.40 -18.95 -6.59
N GLY A 5 -33.19 -19.82 -7.57
CA GLY A 5 -32.11 -19.69 -8.56
C GLY A 5 -32.26 -18.43 -9.43
N THR A 6 -33.48 -18.09 -9.84
CA THR A 6 -33.75 -16.83 -10.56
C THR A 6 -33.53 -15.60 -9.68
N LYS A 7 -33.84 -15.64 -8.39
CA LYS A 7 -33.58 -14.52 -7.47
C LYS A 7 -32.08 -14.34 -7.18
N ILE A 8 -31.33 -15.43 -7.02
CA ILE A 8 -29.87 -15.40 -6.84
C ILE A 8 -29.18 -14.81 -8.07
N THR A 9 -29.59 -15.22 -9.28
CA THR A 9 -29.01 -14.70 -10.52
C THR A 9 -29.31 -13.22 -10.72
N THR A 10 -30.53 -12.76 -10.40
CA THR A 10 -30.87 -11.33 -10.41
C THR A 10 -30.02 -10.54 -9.40
N PHE A 11 -29.81 -11.07 -8.19
CA PHE A 11 -28.96 -10.42 -7.19
C PHE A 11 -27.49 -10.34 -7.63
N ILE A 12 -26.94 -11.41 -8.22
CA ILE A 12 -25.57 -11.42 -8.76
C ILE A 12 -25.44 -10.38 -9.88
N ASN A 13 -26.43 -10.25 -10.76
CA ASN A 13 -26.39 -9.29 -11.85
C ASN A 13 -26.49 -7.85 -11.32
N ALA A 14 -27.31 -7.60 -10.30
CA ALA A 14 -27.38 -6.31 -9.63
C ALA A 14 -26.07 -5.95 -8.91
N ALA A 15 -25.48 -6.91 -8.19
CA ALA A 15 -24.19 -6.74 -7.53
C ALA A 15 -23.06 -6.49 -8.54
N LYS A 16 -23.06 -7.20 -9.68
CA LYS A 16 -22.10 -6.95 -10.77
C LYS A 16 -22.27 -5.56 -11.37
N ALA A 17 -23.51 -5.10 -11.58
CA ALA A 17 -23.78 -3.78 -12.12
C ALA A 17 -23.27 -2.66 -11.19
N GLN A 18 -23.34 -2.86 -9.87
CA GLN A 18 -22.81 -1.91 -8.88
C GLN A 18 -21.30 -2.01 -8.69
N ALA A 19 -20.74 -3.22 -8.72
CA ALA A 19 -19.31 -3.43 -8.48
C ALA A 19 -18.43 -3.01 -9.67
N ARG A 20 -18.95 -3.10 -10.90
CA ARG A 20 -18.20 -2.74 -12.12
C ARG A 20 -17.64 -1.31 -12.11
N PRO A 21 -18.42 -0.24 -11.91
CA PRO A 21 -17.88 1.12 -11.92
C PRO A 21 -16.83 1.36 -10.83
N LEU A 22 -17.05 0.81 -9.62
CA LEU A 22 -16.10 0.92 -8.51
C LEU A 22 -14.79 0.19 -8.82
N PHE A 23 -14.89 -0.99 -9.44
CA PHE A 23 -13.73 -1.76 -9.86
C PHE A 23 -12.97 -1.07 -10.99
N ASP A 24 -13.66 -0.45 -11.94
CA ASP A 24 -13.03 0.26 -13.05
C ASP A 24 -12.24 1.49 -12.56
N GLU A 25 -12.80 2.24 -11.59
CA GLU A 25 -12.10 3.35 -10.92
C GLU A 25 -10.89 2.85 -10.12
N PHE A 26 -11.05 1.78 -9.33
CA PHE A 26 -9.94 1.15 -8.62
C PHE A 26 -8.83 0.71 -9.58
N MET A 27 -9.19 0.06 -10.69
CA MET A 27 -8.24 -0.41 -11.70
C MET A 27 -7.54 0.74 -12.42
N TYR A 28 -8.16 1.90 -12.56
CA TYR A 28 -7.53 3.09 -13.11
C TYR A 28 -6.38 3.56 -12.22
N TYR A 29 -6.64 3.80 -10.92
CA TYR A 29 -5.61 4.24 -9.98
C TYR A 29 -4.54 3.18 -9.70
N ALA A 30 -4.95 1.91 -9.57
CA ALA A 30 -4.02 0.81 -9.36
C ALA A 30 -2.97 0.69 -10.49
N LYS A 31 -3.33 1.02 -11.73
CA LYS A 31 -2.38 1.01 -12.87
C LYS A 31 -1.38 2.16 -12.85
N VAL A 32 -1.62 3.22 -12.10
CA VAL A 32 -0.71 4.37 -12.03
C VAL A 32 0.12 4.32 -10.77
N GLU A 33 -0.49 3.89 -9.65
CA GLU A 33 0.13 3.97 -8.33
C GLU A 33 0.78 2.65 -7.89
N LEU A 34 0.20 1.50 -8.28
CA LEU A 34 0.66 0.17 -7.84
C LEU A 34 1.46 -0.57 -8.91
N THR A 35 1.79 0.08 -10.03
CA THR A 35 2.65 -0.55 -11.04
C THR A 35 4.07 -0.69 -10.55
N PRO A 36 4.71 -1.86 -10.76
CA PRO A 36 6.10 -2.05 -10.37
C PRO A 36 6.97 -1.02 -11.12
N PRO A 37 7.88 -0.33 -10.41
CA PRO A 37 8.72 0.69 -11.01
C PRO A 37 9.67 0.10 -12.06
N THR A 38 10.09 0.93 -13.01
CA THR A 38 11.02 0.49 -14.05
C THR A 38 12.45 0.39 -13.49
N PRO A 39 13.33 -0.44 -14.08
CA PRO A 39 14.74 -0.53 -13.69
C PRO A 39 15.50 0.81 -13.66
N ALA A 40 15.07 1.79 -14.45
CA ALA A 40 15.65 3.13 -14.45
C ALA A 40 15.36 3.89 -13.15
N ASP A 41 14.16 3.73 -12.60
CA ASP A 41 13.71 4.40 -11.37
C ASP A 41 14.47 3.89 -10.14
N PHE A 42 14.96 2.64 -10.15
CA PHE A 42 15.75 2.07 -9.06
C PHE A 42 17.02 2.86 -8.75
N LYS A 43 17.67 3.46 -9.75
CA LYS A 43 18.85 4.31 -9.53
C LYS A 43 18.46 5.56 -8.76
N HIS A 44 17.37 6.20 -9.17
CA HIS A 44 16.82 7.38 -8.49
C HIS A 44 16.39 7.07 -7.05
N PHE A 45 15.70 5.96 -6.81
CA PHE A 45 15.32 5.54 -5.46
C PHE A 45 16.53 5.30 -4.57
N ARG A 46 17.57 4.62 -5.07
CA ARG A 46 18.77 4.33 -4.29
C ARG A 46 19.51 5.61 -3.89
N GLU A 47 19.60 6.57 -4.80
CA GLU A 47 20.20 7.87 -4.51
C GLU A 47 19.38 8.68 -3.51
N GLN A 48 18.06 8.70 -3.65
CA GLN A 48 17.15 9.39 -2.72
C GLN A 48 17.23 8.76 -1.33
N ALA A 49 17.18 7.44 -1.22
CA ALA A 49 17.33 6.72 0.04
C ALA A 49 18.68 7.03 0.72
N ALA A 50 19.77 7.05 -0.05
CA ALA A 50 21.09 7.39 0.47
C ALA A 50 21.18 8.85 0.95
N LYS A 51 20.53 9.80 0.26
CA LYS A 51 20.45 11.20 0.69
C LYS A 51 19.62 11.35 1.97
N SER A 52 18.45 10.72 2.05
CA SER A 52 17.58 10.74 3.23
C SER A 52 18.26 10.12 4.45
N ALA A 53 18.96 9.00 4.29
CA ALA A 53 19.73 8.39 5.37
C ALA A 53 20.86 9.30 5.89
N LYS A 54 21.57 9.98 4.98
CA LYS A 54 22.61 10.96 5.34
C LYS A 54 22.03 12.17 6.08
N SER A 55 20.89 12.70 5.63
CA SER A 55 20.24 13.82 6.31
C SER A 55 19.76 13.42 7.69
N MET A 56 19.09 12.27 7.84
CA MET A 56 18.66 11.77 9.15
C MET A 56 19.83 11.58 10.12
N LYS A 57 20.95 11.03 9.64
CA LYS A 57 22.17 10.87 10.47
C LYS A 57 22.76 12.21 10.92
N LYS A 58 22.74 13.21 10.04
CA LYS A 58 23.18 14.57 10.36
C LYS A 58 22.25 15.23 11.37
N ASP A 59 20.94 15.06 11.20
CA ASP A 59 19.90 15.63 12.06
C ASP A 59 19.92 15.00 13.46
N LEU A 60 20.24 13.70 13.56
CA LEU A 60 20.42 12.98 14.81
C LEU A 60 21.73 13.39 15.52
N LYS A 61 22.82 13.59 14.77
CA LYS A 61 24.13 14.00 15.32
C LYS A 61 24.16 15.48 15.74
N SER A 62 23.44 16.33 15.01
CA SER A 62 23.30 17.76 15.26
C SER A 62 22.14 18.03 16.22
N SER A 63 22.18 17.44 17.42
CA SER A 63 21.32 17.73 18.58
C SER A 63 19.99 18.44 18.27
N GLY A 64 19.03 17.73 17.67
CA GLY A 64 17.60 18.02 17.76
C GLY A 64 16.98 19.14 16.90
N ASN A 65 17.73 19.86 16.06
CA ASN A 65 17.15 21.05 15.41
C ASN A 65 16.07 20.74 14.36
N ARG A 66 16.19 19.62 13.62
CA ARG A 66 15.21 19.27 12.57
C ARG A 66 14.06 18.39 13.09
N LEU A 67 14.34 17.49 14.03
CA LEU A 67 13.32 16.63 14.63
C LEU A 67 12.35 17.45 15.51
N ARG A 68 12.81 18.57 16.10
CA ARG A 68 11.94 19.53 16.80
C ARG A 68 11.16 20.46 15.87
N SER A 69 11.60 20.67 14.63
CA SER A 69 10.91 21.56 13.68
C SER A 69 9.85 20.84 12.84
N THR A 70 9.78 19.50 12.88
CA THR A 70 8.73 18.75 12.17
C THR A 70 7.38 19.00 12.81
N THR A 71 6.39 19.35 11.99
CA THR A 71 5.02 19.55 12.48
C THR A 71 4.36 18.21 12.81
N VAL A 72 3.41 18.19 13.75
CA VAL A 72 2.69 16.96 14.14
C VAL A 72 1.98 16.33 12.95
N ALA A 73 1.42 17.14 12.05
CA ALA A 73 0.77 16.65 10.84
C ALA A 73 1.74 15.90 9.91
N GLU A 74 2.94 16.43 9.72
CA GLU A 74 3.98 15.81 8.90
C GLU A 74 4.52 14.52 9.54
N ALA A 75 4.76 14.53 10.85
CA ALA A 75 5.17 13.34 11.59
C ALA A 75 4.10 12.23 11.50
N TRP A 76 2.82 12.60 11.60
CA TRP A 76 1.71 11.67 11.49
C TRP A 76 1.60 11.06 10.10
N LEU A 77 1.68 11.87 9.04
CA LEU A 77 1.67 11.39 7.66
C LEU A 77 2.82 10.41 7.39
N ASN A 78 4.04 10.77 7.79
CA ASN A 78 5.21 9.90 7.62
C ASN A 78 5.06 8.57 8.38
N THR A 79 4.41 8.60 9.54
CA THR A 79 4.11 7.39 10.32
C THR A 79 3.11 6.49 9.60
N LEU A 80 2.03 7.05 9.05
CA LEU A 80 1.02 6.29 8.30
C LEU A 80 1.64 5.61 7.07
N VAL A 81 2.45 6.34 6.29
CA VAL A 81 3.16 5.78 5.13
C VAL A 81 4.14 4.68 5.56
N THR A 82 4.83 4.85 6.70
CA THR A 82 5.74 3.82 7.22
C THR A 82 4.98 2.54 7.58
N ILE A 83 3.82 2.67 8.22
CA ILE A 83 2.96 1.53 8.55
C ILE A 83 2.49 0.83 7.28
N GLU A 84 2.06 1.56 6.26
CA GLU A 84 1.62 1.01 4.98
C GLU A 84 2.71 0.14 4.32
N VAL A 85 3.96 0.63 4.28
CA VAL A 85 5.09 -0.13 3.71
C VAL A 85 5.35 -1.42 4.49
N ILE A 86 5.21 -1.40 5.82
CA ILE A 86 5.34 -2.61 6.66
C ILE A 86 4.20 -3.59 6.37
N THR A 87 2.97 -3.11 6.19
CA THR A 87 1.83 -3.97 5.82
C THR A 87 2.03 -4.65 4.48
N TRP A 88 2.63 -3.98 3.49
CA TRP A 88 3.00 -4.60 2.22
C TRP A 88 4.00 -5.75 2.37
N PHE A 89 4.95 -5.64 3.31
CA PHE A 89 5.86 -6.74 3.64
C PHE A 89 5.11 -7.97 4.20
N PHE A 90 4.18 -7.76 5.14
CA PHE A 90 3.36 -8.85 5.67
C PHE A 90 2.42 -9.47 4.63
N MET A 91 1.88 -8.67 3.72
CA MET A 91 1.11 -9.20 2.57
C MET A 91 1.98 -10.12 1.71
N GLY A 92 3.25 -9.78 1.48
CA GLY A 92 4.22 -10.65 0.82
C GLY A 92 4.43 -11.97 1.56
N GLU A 93 4.53 -11.94 2.89
CA GLU A 93 4.61 -13.15 3.72
C GLU A 93 3.35 -14.02 3.58
N VAL A 94 2.15 -13.42 3.63
CA VAL A 94 0.88 -14.14 3.45
C VAL A 94 0.81 -14.83 2.08
N ILE A 95 1.24 -14.16 1.01
CA ILE A 95 1.34 -14.74 -0.33
C ILE A 95 2.37 -15.88 -0.35
N GLY A 96 3.54 -15.70 0.28
CA GLY A 96 4.59 -16.70 0.36
C GLY A 96 4.17 -17.97 1.12
N ARG A 97 3.41 -17.81 2.22
CA ARG A 97 2.85 -18.92 3.00
C ARG A 97 1.63 -19.56 2.36
N ARG A 98 0.98 -18.87 1.41
CA ARG A 98 -0.27 -19.28 0.75
C ARG A 98 -1.40 -19.57 1.74
N HIS A 99 -1.37 -18.94 2.91
CA HIS A 99 -2.33 -19.15 3.99
C HIS A 99 -2.58 -17.84 4.73
N LEU A 100 -3.86 -17.53 4.98
CA LEU A 100 -4.27 -16.27 5.61
C LEU A 100 -4.04 -16.27 7.13
N VAL A 101 -4.00 -17.44 7.78
CA VAL A 101 -3.94 -17.55 9.25
C VAL A 101 -2.79 -18.45 9.70
N GLY A 102 -1.63 -17.86 9.99
CA GLY A 102 -0.47 -18.61 10.50
C GLY A 102 0.15 -19.59 9.49
N TYR A 103 1.22 -20.26 9.93
CA TYR A 103 1.84 -21.35 9.18
C TYR A 103 1.02 -22.63 9.35
N LYS A 104 0.78 -23.34 8.26
CA LYS A 104 0.23 -24.69 8.31
C LYS A 104 1.36 -25.63 8.76
N VAL A 105 1.42 -25.90 10.07
CA VAL A 105 2.27 -26.93 10.66
C VAL A 105 1.71 -28.32 10.44
#